data_AF-A0A0B6ZXE9-F1
#
_entry.id   AF-A0A0B6ZXE9-F1
#
_cell.length_a   1.000
_cell.length_b   1.000
_cell.length_c   1.000
_cell.angle_alpha   90.00
_cell.angle_beta   90.00
_cell.angle_gamma   90.00
#
_symmetry.space_group_name_H-M   'P 1'
#
loop_
_entity.id
_entity.type
_entity.pdbx_description
1 polymer ?
#
loop_
_entity_poly.entity_id
_entity_poly.type
_entity_poly.pdbx_seq_one_letter_code
_entity_poly.pdbx_strand_id
1 'polypeptide(L)'
;PQTCRKHSAETYEGSVLRLHIPWSHEDTYTYSNYGKEAVIPIKLQVGRPAEYDLRQDASEAHLEMFLHPYCHYQLKLLVATQDSLGQIVRFYAIQFPAYYVAVLLMTLRGIIISQGKGQVVSTSTQSPADLLLVHCKPYYLMPIVGFVGFIMRLGPIANLLTKLGVPKDDAASLKEEGIYFTFLPILMYVCAWLMSHLQVLLAFTFLSVISYLGRIFAWIPESVFAKLSRLQHVISGLSVLLTFLCGTLGILSMSLLLIFKVLRLLYVIGRKLDTKDTHRKLTLIFPIMLLVNCQILLTLGSFVTWIKIVTQTGSWFVQLNSDPSRLTALVSCVCVSLILYGDEIIPSRTQGTVTGWLIHFLAFVVIVYSMESLYRLSTFISIALLIISVPIVIGFVPQLLKTGRRKDD
;
A
#
# COMPACT_ATOMS: atom_id res chain seq x y z
N PRO A 1 -36.08 15.18 -24.06
CA PRO A 1 -37.03 16.06 -24.80
C PRO A 1 -38.38 16.03 -24.07
N GLN A 2 -39.04 17.18 -23.87
CA GLN A 2 -40.36 17.23 -23.25
C GLN A 2 -41.46 16.86 -24.25
N THR A 3 -41.37 17.37 -25.47
CA THR A 3 -42.30 17.08 -26.57
C THR A 3 -41.54 17.09 -27.89
N CYS A 4 -41.88 16.18 -28.80
CA CYS A 4 -41.31 16.09 -30.15
C CYS A 4 -42.45 15.91 -31.15
N ARG A 5 -42.46 16.68 -32.24
CA ARG A 5 -43.46 16.51 -33.31
C ARG A 5 -43.17 15.24 -34.13
N LYS A 6 -44.17 14.56 -34.69
CA LYS A 6 -43.91 13.43 -35.60
C LYS A 6 -43.33 13.97 -36.92
N HIS A 7 -42.18 13.43 -37.34
CA HIS A 7 -41.50 13.76 -38.58
C HIS A 7 -40.96 12.46 -39.22
N SER A 8 -40.88 12.36 -40.55
CA SER A 8 -40.24 11.22 -41.22
C SER A 8 -38.73 11.27 -40.94
N ALA A 9 -38.17 10.22 -40.34
CA ALA A 9 -36.83 10.21 -39.78
C ALA A 9 -35.68 10.19 -40.82
N GLU A 10 -35.95 10.58 -42.07
CA GLU A 10 -35.02 10.34 -43.19
C GLU A 10 -33.82 11.30 -43.23
N THR A 11 -33.79 12.38 -42.43
CA THR A 11 -32.73 13.41 -42.50
C THR A 11 -32.03 13.72 -41.18
N TYR A 12 -32.62 13.35 -40.02
CA TYR A 12 -32.05 13.63 -38.70
C TYR A 12 -32.24 12.43 -37.77
N GLU A 13 -31.15 11.71 -37.49
CA GLU A 13 -31.21 10.45 -36.73
C GLU A 13 -31.34 10.68 -35.21
N GLY A 14 -30.88 11.84 -34.70
CA GLY A 14 -30.84 12.08 -33.26
C GLY A 14 -30.27 13.44 -32.85
N SER A 15 -29.76 13.50 -31.63
CA SER A 15 -29.12 14.67 -31.04
C SER A 15 -27.75 14.29 -30.49
N VAL A 16 -26.77 15.19 -30.66
CA VAL A 16 -25.39 15.01 -30.15
C VAL A 16 -25.14 16.08 -29.10
N LEU A 17 -24.63 15.65 -27.94
CA LEU A 17 -24.11 16.54 -26.91
C LEU A 17 -22.59 16.39 -26.85
N ARG A 18 -21.87 17.50 -26.76
CA ARG A 18 -20.43 17.53 -26.53
C ARG A 18 -20.12 18.42 -25.33
N LEU A 19 -19.47 17.86 -24.33
CA LEU A 19 -18.88 18.61 -23.23
C LEU A 19 -17.40 18.84 -23.53
N HIS A 20 -17.01 20.10 -23.63
CA HIS A 20 -15.62 20.51 -23.85
C HIS A 20 -15.02 21.07 -22.56
N ILE A 21 -13.89 20.50 -22.11
CA ILE A 21 -13.13 20.95 -20.95
C ILE A 21 -11.73 21.37 -21.41
N PRO A 22 -11.44 22.67 -21.47
CA PRO A 22 -10.27 23.18 -22.16
C PRO A 22 -8.97 22.99 -21.40
N TRP A 23 -8.97 23.13 -20.07
CA TRP A 23 -7.76 23.00 -19.25
C TRP A 23 -7.20 21.58 -19.17
N SER A 24 -8.00 20.56 -19.47
CA SER A 24 -7.57 19.16 -19.49
C SER A 24 -7.63 18.52 -20.88
N HIS A 25 -7.98 19.30 -21.91
CA HIS A 25 -8.19 18.84 -23.29
C HIS A 25 -9.14 17.62 -23.37
N GLU A 26 -10.18 17.62 -22.54
CA GLU A 26 -11.17 16.55 -22.52
C GLU A 26 -12.40 16.94 -23.34
N ASP A 27 -12.72 16.11 -24.34
CA ASP A 27 -13.96 16.19 -25.10
C ASP A 27 -14.79 14.92 -24.84
N THR A 28 -15.99 15.07 -24.27
CA THR A 28 -16.93 13.96 -24.07
C THR A 28 -18.12 14.12 -24.99
N TYR A 29 -18.43 13.09 -25.77
CA TYR A 29 -19.57 13.08 -26.69
C TYR A 29 -20.63 12.10 -26.21
N THR A 30 -21.90 12.44 -26.41
CA THR A 30 -23.03 11.53 -26.21
C THR A 30 -24.05 11.70 -27.31
N TYR A 31 -24.48 10.59 -27.89
CA TYR A 31 -25.52 10.54 -28.89
C TYR A 31 -26.82 10.01 -28.28
N SER A 32 -27.95 10.61 -28.68
CA SER A 32 -29.28 10.13 -28.33
C SER A 32 -30.15 10.07 -29.57
N ASN A 33 -30.84 8.94 -29.74
CA ASN A 33 -31.80 8.78 -30.83
C ASN A 33 -32.95 9.79 -30.71
N TYR A 34 -33.65 9.99 -31.82
CA TYR A 34 -34.85 10.81 -31.87
C TYR A 34 -35.86 10.50 -30.76
N GLY A 35 -36.36 11.54 -30.09
CA GLY A 35 -37.36 11.43 -29.01
C GLY A 35 -36.84 10.81 -27.70
N LYS A 36 -35.58 10.38 -27.62
CA LYS A 36 -34.98 9.84 -26.39
C LYS A 36 -34.27 10.90 -25.57
N GLU A 37 -34.11 10.62 -24.27
CA GLU A 37 -33.33 11.44 -23.35
C GLU A 37 -31.83 11.20 -23.55
N ALA A 38 -31.05 12.29 -23.54
CA ALA A 38 -29.61 12.27 -23.61
C ALA A 38 -29.03 12.62 -22.25
N VAL A 39 -28.09 11.82 -21.74
CA VAL A 39 -27.42 12.05 -20.46
C VAL A 39 -25.92 12.07 -20.70
N ILE A 40 -25.27 13.19 -20.41
CA ILE A 40 -23.81 13.33 -20.49
C ILE A 40 -23.24 13.47 -19.07
N PRO A 41 -22.43 12.52 -18.59
CA PRO A 41 -21.85 12.59 -17.26
C PRO A 41 -20.71 13.61 -17.22
N ILE A 42 -20.74 14.51 -16.23
CA ILE A 42 -19.65 15.47 -15.98
C ILE A 42 -18.63 14.76 -15.09
N LYS A 43 -17.62 14.14 -15.71
CA LYS A 43 -16.53 13.42 -15.04
C LYS A 43 -15.19 14.05 -15.39
N LEU A 44 -14.79 15.05 -14.63
CA LEU A 44 -13.50 15.72 -14.81
C LEU A 44 -12.35 14.79 -14.41
N GLN A 45 -11.27 14.73 -15.20
CA GLN A 45 -10.06 14.01 -14.79
C GLN A 45 -9.14 14.85 -13.90
N VAL A 46 -9.19 16.17 -14.05
CA VAL A 46 -8.37 17.13 -13.31
C VAL A 46 -9.24 18.32 -12.90
N GLY A 47 -9.02 18.82 -11.69
CA GLY A 47 -9.61 20.07 -11.25
C GLY A 47 -9.16 21.25 -12.12
N ARG A 48 -9.92 22.34 -12.13
CA ARG A 48 -9.48 23.56 -12.81
C ARG A 48 -8.23 24.10 -12.12
N PRO A 49 -7.12 24.35 -12.84
CA PRO A 49 -5.91 24.95 -12.26
C PRO A 49 -6.19 26.31 -11.63
N ALA A 50 -5.50 26.63 -10.53
CA ALA A 50 -5.67 27.91 -9.82
C ALA A 50 -5.23 29.13 -10.66
N GLU A 51 -4.32 28.92 -11.61
CA GLU A 51 -3.76 29.95 -12.49
C GLU A 51 -4.59 30.17 -13.77
N TYR A 52 -5.64 29.39 -13.98
CA TYR A 52 -6.48 29.49 -15.18
C TYR A 52 -7.37 30.74 -15.13
N ASP A 53 -7.00 31.78 -15.87
CA ASP A 53 -7.73 33.05 -15.92
C ASP A 53 -8.83 32.99 -16.99
N LEU A 54 -10.09 32.95 -16.52
CA LEU A 54 -11.31 33.03 -17.34
C LEU A 54 -11.33 34.25 -18.30
N ARG A 55 -10.54 35.29 -18.03
CA ARG A 55 -10.51 36.51 -18.85
C ARG A 55 -9.50 36.46 -20.00
N GLN A 56 -8.46 35.63 -19.89
CA GLN A 56 -7.38 35.55 -20.89
C GLN A 56 -7.46 34.27 -21.73
N ASP A 57 -7.87 33.16 -21.11
CA ASP A 57 -8.08 31.89 -21.79
C ASP A 57 -9.52 31.82 -22.28
N ALA A 58 -9.76 32.16 -23.55
CA ALA A 58 -11.07 32.29 -24.19
C ALA A 58 -11.89 30.99 -24.29
N SER A 59 -11.51 29.92 -23.58
CA SER A 59 -12.20 28.66 -23.55
C SER A 59 -12.75 28.42 -22.15
N GLU A 60 -14.01 28.79 -21.94
CA GLU A 60 -14.75 28.31 -20.78
C GLU A 60 -15.15 26.84 -21.02
N ALA A 61 -15.28 26.05 -19.95
CA ALA A 61 -15.91 24.75 -20.07
C ALA A 61 -17.37 24.95 -20.50
N HIS A 62 -17.74 24.39 -21.65
CA HIS A 62 -19.05 24.59 -22.24
C HIS A 62 -19.63 23.30 -22.81
N LEU A 63 -20.96 23.28 -22.89
CA LEU A 63 -21.72 22.18 -23.45
C LEU A 63 -22.26 22.60 -24.82
N GLU A 64 -21.71 22.03 -25.88
CA GLU A 64 -22.24 22.16 -27.24
C GLU A 64 -23.38 21.15 -27.42
N MET A 65 -24.53 21.61 -27.89
CA MET A 65 -25.71 20.78 -28.06
C MET A 65 -26.23 20.88 -29.50
N PHE A 66 -26.10 19.79 -30.25
CA PHE A 66 -26.66 19.64 -31.59
C PHE A 66 -28.00 18.93 -31.46
N LEU A 67 -29.07 19.72 -31.33
CA LEU A 67 -30.42 19.26 -31.02
C LEU A 67 -31.32 19.22 -32.25
N HIS A 68 -32.38 18.41 -32.19
CA HIS A 68 -33.36 18.30 -33.26
C HIS A 68 -34.34 19.50 -33.25
N PRO A 69 -34.56 20.20 -34.37
CA PRO A 69 -35.33 21.44 -34.39
C PRO A 69 -36.82 21.27 -34.02
N TYR A 70 -37.37 20.06 -34.18
CA TYR A 70 -38.78 19.76 -33.93
C TYR A 70 -39.10 19.27 -32.50
N CYS A 71 -38.13 19.34 -31.59
CA CYS A 71 -38.28 18.92 -30.20
C CYS A 71 -38.09 20.11 -29.24
N HIS A 72 -38.87 20.14 -28.16
CA HIS A 72 -38.64 21.03 -27.03
C HIS A 72 -37.80 20.31 -25.97
N TYR A 73 -36.74 20.96 -25.53
CA TYR A 73 -35.77 20.38 -24.59
C TYR A 73 -35.81 21.11 -23.25
N GLN A 74 -35.57 20.35 -22.18
CA GLN A 74 -35.33 20.88 -20.84
C GLN A 74 -33.98 20.32 -20.39
N LEU A 75 -33.07 21.21 -19.98
CA LEU A 75 -31.82 20.82 -19.36
C LEU A 75 -32.04 20.62 -17.86
N LYS A 76 -31.55 19.50 -17.32
CA LYS A 76 -31.55 19.22 -15.88
C LYS A 76 -30.14 18.86 -15.45
N LEU A 77 -29.63 19.54 -14.42
CA LEU A 77 -28.41 19.14 -13.75
C LEU A 77 -28.79 18.19 -12.61
N LEU A 78 -28.39 16.93 -12.71
CA LEU A 78 -28.65 15.90 -11.71
C LEU A 78 -27.35 15.47 -11.07
N VAL A 79 -27.39 15.28 -9.75
CA VAL A 79 -26.26 14.71 -9.01
C VAL A 79 -26.32 13.19 -9.14
N ALA A 80 -25.43 12.64 -9.95
CA ALA A 80 -25.25 11.20 -10.05
C ALA A 80 -24.42 10.68 -8.86
N THR A 81 -25.08 10.17 -7.83
CA THR A 81 -24.43 9.75 -6.56
C THR A 81 -23.41 8.62 -6.78
N GLN A 82 -23.74 7.64 -7.63
CA GLN A 82 -22.82 6.55 -7.97
C GLN A 82 -21.57 7.05 -8.70
N ASP A 83 -21.73 7.97 -9.66
CA ASP A 83 -20.61 8.57 -10.38
C ASP A 83 -19.75 9.46 -9.48
N SER A 84 -20.38 10.15 -8.52
CA SER A 84 -19.69 10.96 -7.51
C SER A 84 -18.81 10.10 -6.61
N LEU A 85 -19.28 8.92 -6.18
CA LEU A 85 -18.47 7.96 -5.46
C LEU A 85 -17.29 7.45 -6.29
N GLY A 86 -17.52 7.18 -7.59
CA GLY A 86 -16.45 6.80 -8.51
C GLY A 86 -15.35 7.85 -8.62
N GLN A 87 -15.72 9.13 -8.66
CA GLN A 87 -14.77 10.25 -8.66
C GLN A 87 -14.00 10.37 -7.34
N ILE A 88 -14.68 10.19 -6.20
CA ILE A 88 -14.01 10.15 -4.89
C ILE A 88 -12.97 9.04 -4.87
N VAL A 89 -13.34 7.82 -5.27
CA VAL A 89 -12.39 6.70 -5.33
C VAL A 89 -11.22 7.02 -6.25
N ARG A 90 -11.47 7.60 -7.44
CA ARG A 90 -10.41 7.96 -8.39
C ARG A 90 -9.35 8.88 -7.77
N PHE A 91 -9.74 9.98 -7.14
CA PHE A 91 -8.81 10.99 -6.63
C PHE A 91 -8.15 10.60 -5.30
N TYR A 92 -8.88 9.85 -4.46
CA TYR A 92 -8.46 9.60 -3.09
C TYR A 92 -7.94 8.17 -2.87
N ALA A 93 -8.31 7.19 -3.69
CA ALA A 93 -7.83 5.81 -3.51
C ALA A 93 -6.32 5.67 -3.73
N ILE A 94 -5.71 6.51 -4.57
CA ILE A 94 -4.25 6.49 -4.78
C ILE A 94 -3.47 6.94 -3.53
N GLN A 95 -4.07 7.82 -2.72
CA GLN A 95 -3.46 8.34 -1.49
C GLN A 95 -3.57 7.32 -0.35
N PHE A 96 -4.62 6.52 -0.32
CA PHE A 96 -4.95 5.59 0.77
C PHE A 96 -3.81 4.61 1.13
N PRO A 97 -3.12 3.94 0.17
CA PRO A 97 -2.01 3.03 0.47
C PRO A 97 -0.89 3.65 1.31
N ALA A 98 -0.57 4.93 1.13
CA ALA A 98 0.47 5.59 1.91
C ALA A 98 0.10 5.65 3.41
N TYR A 99 -1.15 6.04 3.71
CA TYR A 99 -1.67 6.05 5.08
C TYR A 99 -1.78 4.64 5.66
N TYR A 100 -2.21 3.66 4.85
CA TYR A 100 -2.27 2.26 5.26
C TYR A 100 -0.88 1.72 5.67
N VAL A 101 0.14 1.94 4.84
CA VAL A 101 1.53 1.55 5.16
C VAL A 101 2.03 2.29 6.40
N ALA A 102 1.76 3.59 6.53
CA ALA A 102 2.15 4.35 7.71
C ALA A 102 1.55 3.77 9.01
N VAL A 103 0.29 3.33 8.99
CA VAL A 103 -0.35 2.64 10.14
C VAL A 103 0.36 1.31 10.46
N LEU A 104 0.72 0.52 9.45
CA LEU A 104 1.50 -0.72 9.68
C LEU A 104 2.89 -0.44 10.25
N LEU A 105 3.58 0.61 9.76
CA LEU A 105 4.87 1.03 10.30
C LEU A 105 4.75 1.49 11.75
N MET A 106 3.70 2.23 12.11
CA MET A 106 3.44 2.62 13.50
C MET A 106 3.15 1.42 14.41
N THR A 107 2.49 0.39 13.88
CA THR A 107 2.29 -0.88 14.59
C THR A 107 3.64 -1.57 14.84
N LEU A 108 4.47 -1.71 13.80
CA LEU A 108 5.81 -2.29 13.89
C LEU A 108 6.71 -1.54 14.88
N ARG A 109 6.68 -0.20 14.86
CA ARG A 109 7.37 0.63 15.85
C ARG A 109 6.98 0.26 17.28
N GLY A 110 5.68 0.19 17.58
CA GLY A 110 5.19 -0.14 18.91
C GLY A 110 5.69 -1.50 19.39
N ILE A 111 5.65 -2.49 18.50
CA ILE A 111 6.08 -3.87 18.77
C ILE A 111 7.60 -3.94 18.98
N ILE A 112 8.41 -3.29 18.14
CA ILE A 112 9.87 -3.36 18.27
C ILE A 112 10.35 -2.67 19.56
N ILE A 113 9.73 -1.54 19.92
CA ILE A 113 10.05 -0.84 21.18
C ILE A 113 9.63 -1.69 22.39
N SER A 114 8.45 -2.32 22.36
CA SER A 114 7.98 -3.16 23.47
C SER A 114 8.85 -4.41 23.64
N GLN A 115 9.20 -5.08 22.54
CA GLN A 115 10.09 -6.23 22.54
C GLN A 115 11.50 -5.87 23.04
N GLY A 116 12.06 -4.72 22.63
CA GLY A 116 13.34 -4.23 23.14
C GLY A 116 13.32 -3.95 24.65
N LYS A 117 12.16 -3.65 25.25
CA LYS A 117 11.97 -3.52 26.69
C LYS A 117 11.74 -4.87 27.41
N GLY A 118 11.75 -5.98 26.69
CA GLY A 118 11.44 -7.31 27.22
C GLY A 118 9.94 -7.54 27.47
N GLN A 119 9.07 -6.65 26.97
CA GLN A 119 7.63 -6.83 27.08
C GLN A 119 7.14 -7.75 25.96
N VAL A 120 6.34 -8.75 26.31
CA VAL A 120 5.69 -9.64 25.37
C VAL A 120 4.19 -9.48 25.54
N VAL A 121 3.52 -9.10 24.45
CA VAL A 121 2.06 -9.09 24.42
C VAL A 121 1.60 -10.50 24.09
N SER A 122 0.95 -11.15 25.04
CA SER A 122 0.35 -12.46 24.82
C SER A 122 -0.89 -12.32 23.95
N THR A 123 -1.03 -13.19 22.94
CA THR A 123 -2.26 -13.21 22.13
C THR A 123 -3.47 -13.75 22.89
N SER A 124 -3.28 -14.29 24.09
CA SER A 124 -4.39 -14.64 24.99
C SER A 124 -5.04 -13.41 25.63
N THR A 125 -4.31 -12.30 25.74
CA THR A 125 -4.79 -11.07 26.37
C THR A 125 -5.16 -9.98 25.37
N GLN A 126 -4.47 -9.93 24.22
CA GLN A 126 -4.69 -8.91 23.19
C GLN A 126 -4.45 -9.51 21.81
N SER A 127 -5.41 -9.33 20.92
CA SER A 127 -5.26 -9.72 19.51
C SER A 127 -4.27 -8.78 18.79
N PRO A 128 -3.69 -9.17 17.65
CA PRO A 128 -2.91 -8.26 16.82
C PRO A 128 -3.70 -7.01 16.36
N ALA A 129 -5.04 -7.08 16.31
CA ALA A 129 -5.88 -5.93 16.00
C ALA A 129 -5.88 -4.90 17.15
N ASP A 130 -5.90 -5.37 18.39
CA ASP A 130 -5.87 -4.50 19.58
C ASP A 130 -4.55 -3.74 19.68
N LEU A 131 -3.42 -4.37 19.29
CA LEU A 131 -2.11 -3.71 19.21
C LEU A 131 -2.12 -2.48 18.29
N LEU A 132 -2.87 -2.56 17.18
CA LEU A 132 -3.01 -1.46 16.24
C LEU A 132 -3.77 -0.29 16.89
N LEU A 133 -4.82 -0.56 17.65
CA LEU A 133 -5.58 0.47 18.38
C LEU A 133 -4.74 1.15 19.48
N VAL A 134 -3.83 0.42 20.11
CA VAL A 134 -2.94 0.96 21.14
C VAL A 134 -1.84 1.85 20.55
N HIS A 135 -1.19 1.39 19.47
CA HIS A 135 0.04 2.00 18.96
C HIS A 135 -0.16 2.99 17.81
N CYS A 136 -1.29 2.95 17.10
CA CYS A 136 -1.49 3.72 15.87
C CYS A 136 -2.49 4.87 16.01
N LYS A 137 -2.70 5.37 17.23
CA LYS A 137 -3.63 6.47 17.46
C LYS A 137 -3.23 7.71 16.64
N PRO A 138 -4.17 8.41 15.98
CA PRO A 138 -3.84 9.50 15.04
C PRO A 138 -2.96 10.60 15.63
N TYR A 139 -3.12 10.89 16.92
CA TYR A 139 -2.35 11.93 17.61
C TYR A 139 -0.86 11.60 17.78
N TYR A 140 -0.41 10.37 17.52
CA TYR A 140 1.02 10.03 17.55
C TYR A 140 1.77 10.47 16.29
N LEU A 141 1.11 10.56 15.13
CA LEU A 141 1.76 10.84 13.85
C LEU A 141 1.23 12.12 13.20
N MET A 142 -0.08 12.33 13.19
CA MET A 142 -0.70 13.43 12.45
C MET A 142 -0.30 14.83 12.93
N PRO A 143 -0.17 15.11 14.25
CA PRO A 143 0.32 16.42 14.69
C PRO A 143 1.75 16.70 14.23
N ILE A 144 2.62 15.68 14.19
CA ILE A 144 4.00 15.81 13.71
C ILE A 144 3.99 16.08 12.20
N VAL A 145 3.20 15.32 11.43
CA VAL A 145 3.04 15.55 9.98
C VAL A 145 2.58 16.97 9.70
N GLY A 146 1.55 17.46 10.41
CA GLY A 146 1.02 18.80 10.25
C GLY A 146 2.03 19.89 10.63
N PHE A 147 2.70 19.74 11.78
CA PHE A 147 3.66 20.72 12.26
C PHE A 147 4.91 20.81 11.39
N VAL A 148 5.51 19.66 11.04
CA VAL A 148 6.69 19.62 10.18
C VAL A 148 6.34 20.06 8.76
N GLY A 149 5.18 19.63 8.24
CA GLY A 149 4.68 20.09 6.93
C GLY A 149 4.47 21.62 6.89
N PHE A 150 4.00 22.22 7.97
CA PHE A 150 3.93 23.68 8.10
C PHE A 150 5.32 24.33 8.05
N ILE A 151 6.30 23.80 8.81
CA ILE A 151 7.68 24.30 8.82
C ILE A 151 8.32 24.20 7.43
N MET A 152 8.14 23.08 6.73
CA MET A 152 8.69 22.85 5.39
C MET A 152 8.17 23.85 4.35
N ARG A 153 6.98 24.41 4.58
CA ARG A 153 6.34 25.39 3.69
C ARG A 153 6.69 26.84 4.01
N LEU A 154 7.46 27.10 5.06
CA LEU A 154 7.96 28.45 5.35
C LEU A 154 8.99 28.84 4.27
N GLY A 155 8.79 29.99 3.63
CA GLY A 155 9.59 30.44 2.47
C GLY A 155 11.13 30.26 2.60
N PRO A 156 11.77 30.67 3.71
CA PRO A 156 13.20 30.47 3.90
C PRO A 156 13.62 28.99 3.93
N ILE A 157 12.80 28.14 4.56
CA ILE A 157 13.06 26.71 4.72
C ILE A 157 12.79 25.98 3.41
N ALA A 158 11.69 26.31 2.73
CA ALA A 158 11.37 25.78 1.41
C ALA A 158 12.51 26.08 0.42
N ASN A 159 13.03 27.31 0.41
CA ASN A 159 14.15 27.72 -0.45
C ASN A 159 15.47 27.01 -0.09
N LEU A 160 15.68 26.68 1.18
CA LEU A 160 16.84 25.89 1.60
C LEU A 160 16.70 24.43 1.16
N LEU A 161 15.52 23.84 1.34
CA LEU A 161 15.22 22.46 0.97
C LEU A 161 15.35 22.24 -0.54
N THR A 162 14.85 23.18 -1.36
CA THR A 162 15.00 23.11 -2.82
C THR A 162 16.46 23.21 -3.26
N LYS A 163 17.26 24.06 -2.61
CA LYS A 163 18.72 24.13 -2.84
C LYS A 163 19.44 22.84 -2.45
N LEU A 164 18.95 22.12 -1.44
CA LEU A 164 19.45 20.81 -1.03
C LEU A 164 18.95 19.66 -1.92
N GLY A 165 18.14 19.94 -2.95
CA GLY A 165 17.58 18.94 -3.84
C GLY A 165 16.42 18.14 -3.26
N VAL A 166 15.83 18.58 -2.15
CA VAL A 166 14.64 17.94 -1.57
C VAL A 166 13.42 18.32 -2.41
N PRO A 167 12.66 17.34 -2.92
CA PRO A 167 11.46 17.63 -3.72
C PRO A 167 10.38 18.28 -2.86
N LYS A 168 9.48 19.03 -3.53
CA LYS A 168 8.27 19.58 -2.94
C LYS A 168 7.40 18.46 -2.35
N ASP A 169 6.69 18.75 -1.27
CA ASP A 169 5.80 17.79 -0.62
C ASP A 169 4.58 17.48 -1.50
N ASP A 170 4.13 16.23 -1.50
CA ASP A 170 2.98 15.79 -2.31
C ASP A 170 1.71 16.57 -1.94
N ALA A 171 1.58 17.01 -0.69
CA ALA A 171 0.43 17.79 -0.24
C ALA A 171 0.37 19.21 -0.86
N ALA A 172 1.48 19.75 -1.35
CA ALA A 172 1.46 21.03 -2.06
C ALA A 172 1.08 20.84 -3.54
N SER A 173 1.49 19.72 -4.16
CA SER A 173 1.07 19.35 -5.52
C SER A 173 -0.43 18.98 -5.58
N LEU A 174 -0.92 18.15 -4.65
CA LEU A 174 -2.36 17.87 -4.51
C LEU A 174 -3.22 19.12 -4.22
N LYS A 175 -2.63 20.17 -3.63
CA LYS A 175 -3.31 21.45 -3.41
C LYS A 175 -3.42 22.27 -4.69
N GLU A 176 -2.42 22.21 -5.57
CA GLU A 176 -2.45 22.85 -6.89
C GLU A 176 -3.50 22.20 -7.80
N GLU A 177 -3.72 20.89 -7.67
CA GLU A 177 -4.78 20.17 -8.37
C GLU A 177 -6.20 20.40 -7.80
N GLY A 178 -6.32 21.11 -6.67
CA GLY A 178 -7.60 21.38 -6.01
C GLY A 178 -8.22 20.18 -5.28
N ILE A 179 -7.44 19.12 -5.02
CA ILE A 179 -7.88 17.88 -4.37
C ILE A 179 -7.60 17.92 -2.86
N TYR A 180 -6.61 18.69 -2.42
CA TYR A 180 -6.17 18.74 -1.03
C TYR A 180 -6.91 19.78 -0.19
N PHE A 181 -7.52 19.36 0.92
CA PHE A 181 -8.07 20.24 1.96
C PHE A 181 -7.52 19.90 3.35
N THR A 182 -7.60 20.85 4.29
CA THR A 182 -6.91 20.78 5.59
C THR A 182 -7.21 19.51 6.41
N PHE A 183 -8.44 19.02 6.37
CA PHE A 183 -8.86 17.83 7.13
C PHE A 183 -8.57 16.49 6.42
N LEU A 184 -8.18 16.52 5.14
CA LEU A 184 -7.99 15.33 4.32
C LEU A 184 -6.98 14.34 4.92
N PRO A 185 -5.79 14.74 5.40
CA PRO A 185 -4.83 13.78 5.95
C PRO A 185 -5.34 13.06 7.20
N ILE A 186 -6.08 13.76 8.06
CA ILE A 186 -6.65 13.17 9.28
C ILE A 186 -7.74 12.18 8.89
N LEU A 187 -8.63 12.56 7.97
CA LEU A 187 -9.68 11.69 7.44
C LEU A 187 -9.06 10.42 6.84
N MET A 188 -8.07 10.57 5.95
CA MET A 188 -7.35 9.46 5.33
C MET A 188 -6.67 8.55 6.34
N TYR A 189 -6.00 9.11 7.34
CA TYR A 189 -5.36 8.33 8.40
C TYR A 189 -6.38 7.55 9.22
N VAL A 190 -7.52 8.16 9.60
CA VAL A 190 -8.60 7.47 10.34
C VAL A 190 -9.22 6.36 9.50
N CYS A 191 -9.48 6.61 8.21
CA CYS A 191 -9.95 5.59 7.28
C CYS A 191 -8.95 4.43 7.16
N ALA A 192 -7.66 4.73 6.97
CA ALA A 192 -6.61 3.72 6.90
C ALA A 192 -6.48 2.95 8.21
N TRP A 193 -6.59 3.62 9.36
CA TRP A 193 -6.56 3.00 10.68
C TRP A 193 -7.71 2.02 10.89
N LEU A 194 -8.95 2.42 10.55
CA LEU A 194 -10.14 1.56 10.65
C LEU A 194 -10.05 0.36 9.68
N MET A 195 -9.68 0.61 8.43
CA MET A 195 -9.53 -0.44 7.42
C MET A 195 -8.41 -1.42 7.79
N SER A 196 -7.29 -0.93 8.30
CA SER A 196 -6.20 -1.79 8.77
C SER A 196 -6.63 -2.64 9.95
N HIS A 197 -7.41 -2.08 10.89
CA HIS A 197 -7.96 -2.84 12.00
C HIS A 197 -8.89 -3.97 11.50
N LEU A 198 -9.82 -3.66 10.61
CA LEU A 198 -10.72 -4.66 10.01
C LEU A 198 -9.93 -5.73 9.25
N GLN A 199 -8.94 -5.34 8.45
CA GLN A 199 -8.10 -6.27 7.70
C GLN A 199 -7.29 -7.18 8.64
N VAL A 200 -6.68 -6.63 9.69
CA VAL A 200 -5.92 -7.41 10.67
C VAL A 200 -6.83 -8.41 11.37
N LEU A 201 -8.02 -7.99 11.79
CA LEU A 201 -9.01 -8.85 12.43
C LEU A 201 -9.41 -10.00 11.49
N LEU A 202 -9.80 -9.70 10.25
CA LEU A 202 -10.20 -10.70 9.25
C LEU A 202 -9.05 -11.64 8.89
N ALA A 203 -7.84 -11.12 8.63
CA ALA A 203 -6.69 -11.94 8.27
C ALA A 203 -6.25 -12.84 9.43
N PHE A 204 -6.22 -12.32 10.65
CA PHE A 204 -5.84 -13.09 11.83
C PHE A 204 -6.86 -14.19 12.14
N THR A 205 -8.16 -13.87 12.10
CA THR A 205 -9.23 -14.87 12.30
C THR A 205 -9.21 -15.93 11.21
N PHE A 206 -9.08 -15.54 9.94
CA PHE A 206 -8.99 -16.46 8.82
C PHE A 206 -7.80 -17.43 8.96
N LEU A 207 -6.59 -16.90 9.20
CA LEU A 207 -5.40 -17.73 9.40
C LEU A 207 -5.50 -18.60 10.66
N SER A 208 -6.15 -18.11 11.72
CA SER A 208 -6.41 -18.91 12.92
C SER A 208 -7.31 -20.09 12.58
N VAL A 209 -8.42 -19.88 11.87
CA VAL A 209 -9.34 -20.97 11.44
C VAL A 209 -8.62 -21.99 10.57
N ILE A 210 -7.81 -21.55 9.59
CA ILE A 210 -6.99 -22.46 8.78
C ILE A 210 -6.02 -23.27 9.66
N SER A 211 -5.39 -22.60 10.63
CA SER A 211 -4.48 -23.25 11.57
C SER A 211 -5.18 -24.29 12.46
N TYR A 212 -6.44 -24.03 12.85
CA TYR A 212 -7.29 -25.02 13.54
C TYR A 212 -7.60 -26.23 12.67
N LEU A 213 -7.93 -26.05 11.38
CA LEU A 213 -8.11 -27.16 10.45
C LEU A 213 -6.83 -27.99 10.28
N GLY A 214 -5.67 -27.35 10.34
CA GLY A 214 -4.37 -28.02 10.39
C GLY A 214 -4.21 -29.02 11.55
N ARG A 215 -5.01 -28.90 12.62
CA ARG A 215 -5.02 -29.87 13.74
C ARG A 215 -5.66 -31.20 13.39
N ILE A 216 -6.45 -31.26 12.32
CA ILE A 216 -6.93 -32.54 11.78
C ILE A 216 -5.72 -33.39 11.35
N PHE A 217 -4.62 -32.74 10.94
CA PHE A 217 -3.33 -33.38 10.62
C PHE A 217 -2.38 -33.45 11.82
N ALA A 218 -2.89 -33.51 13.06
CA ALA A 218 -2.06 -33.59 14.28
C ALA A 218 -1.16 -34.85 14.36
N TRP A 219 -1.32 -35.81 13.45
CA TRP A 219 -0.44 -36.97 13.32
C TRP A 219 0.94 -36.64 12.74
N ILE A 220 1.21 -35.43 12.25
CA ILE A 220 2.49 -35.08 11.62
C ILE A 220 3.60 -35.07 12.68
N PRO A 221 4.66 -35.91 12.55
CA PRO A 221 5.73 -35.99 13.54
C PRO A 221 6.56 -34.71 13.66
N GLU A 222 7.14 -34.45 14.84
CA GLU A 222 8.02 -33.29 15.09
C GLU A 222 9.24 -33.23 14.16
N SER A 223 9.72 -34.38 13.70
CA SER A 223 10.84 -34.50 12.75
C SER A 223 10.55 -33.86 11.38
N VAL A 224 9.28 -33.80 10.97
CA VAL A 224 8.86 -33.11 9.74
C VAL A 224 9.02 -31.60 9.89
N PHE A 225 8.72 -31.04 11.06
CA PHE A 225 8.88 -29.62 11.33
C PHE A 225 10.35 -29.18 11.39
N ALA A 226 11.26 -30.06 11.84
CA ALA A 226 12.70 -29.78 11.79
C ALA A 226 13.21 -29.70 10.34
N LYS A 227 12.77 -30.62 9.46
CA LYS A 227 13.07 -30.56 8.03
C LYS A 227 12.46 -29.32 7.36
N LEU A 228 11.26 -28.91 7.80
CA LEU A 228 10.58 -27.72 7.29
C LEU A 228 11.38 -26.43 7.54
N SER A 229 12.13 -26.35 8.66
CA SER A 229 13.02 -25.21 8.92
C SER A 229 14.17 -25.12 7.91
N ARG A 230 14.79 -26.25 7.54
CA ARG A 230 15.81 -26.27 6.49
C ARG A 230 15.22 -25.89 5.13
N LEU A 231 14.03 -26.41 4.83
CA LEU A 231 13.30 -26.08 3.61
C LEU A 231 12.98 -24.58 3.53
N GLN A 232 12.62 -23.94 4.66
CA GLN A 232 12.38 -22.49 4.72
C GLN A 232 13.60 -21.70 4.21
N HIS A 233 14.82 -22.08 4.58
CA HIS A 233 16.04 -21.40 4.14
C HIS A 233 16.30 -21.63 2.64
N VAL A 234 16.09 -22.85 2.14
CA VAL A 234 16.22 -23.17 0.71
C VAL A 234 15.23 -22.35 -0.12
N ILE A 235 13.96 -22.30 0.29
CA ILE A 235 12.93 -21.51 -0.42
C ILE A 235 13.24 -20.01 -0.32
N SER A 236 13.80 -19.54 0.80
CA SER A 236 14.21 -18.12 0.92
C SER A 236 15.31 -17.78 -0.10
N GLY A 237 16.32 -18.64 -0.24
CA GLY A 237 17.35 -18.51 -1.26
C GLY A 237 16.79 -18.55 -2.69
N LEU A 238 15.88 -19.49 -2.96
CA LEU A 238 15.17 -19.57 -4.24
C LEU A 238 14.35 -18.29 -4.51
N SER A 239 13.68 -17.74 -3.49
CA SER A 239 12.89 -16.52 -3.63
C SER A 239 13.75 -15.32 -4.03
N VAL A 240 14.97 -15.22 -3.50
CA VAL A 240 15.96 -14.22 -3.93
C VAL A 240 16.32 -14.42 -5.40
N LEU A 241 16.59 -15.66 -5.83
CA LEU A 241 16.90 -15.96 -7.23
C LEU A 241 15.73 -15.63 -8.17
N LEU A 242 14.49 -15.89 -7.75
CA LEU A 242 13.29 -15.58 -8.53
C LEU A 242 13.13 -14.07 -8.80
N THR A 243 13.68 -13.20 -7.96
CA THR A 243 13.64 -11.74 -8.21
C THR A 243 14.36 -11.32 -9.49
N PHE A 244 15.33 -12.10 -9.96
CA PHE A 244 16.03 -11.82 -11.22
C PHE A 244 15.15 -12.09 -12.45
N LEU A 245 14.21 -13.03 -12.36
CA LEU A 245 13.22 -13.28 -13.42
C LEU A 245 12.12 -12.21 -13.38
N CYS A 246 11.48 -12.07 -12.21
CA CYS A 246 10.43 -11.11 -11.92
C CYS A 246 10.47 -10.78 -10.42
N GLY A 247 10.63 -9.50 -10.07
CA GLY A 247 10.71 -9.05 -8.67
C GLY A 247 9.50 -9.50 -7.85
N THR A 248 8.30 -9.29 -8.38
CA THR A 248 7.05 -9.70 -7.73
C THR A 248 6.95 -11.21 -7.51
N LEU A 249 7.50 -12.05 -8.39
CA LEU A 249 7.52 -13.51 -8.20
C LEU A 249 8.35 -13.90 -6.97
N GLY A 250 9.50 -13.25 -6.76
CA GLY A 250 10.30 -13.44 -5.56
C GLY A 250 9.58 -13.01 -4.28
N ILE A 251 8.95 -11.83 -4.28
CA ILE A 251 8.19 -11.36 -3.10
C ILE A 251 6.97 -12.26 -2.84
N LEU A 252 6.27 -12.74 -3.88
CA LEU A 252 5.18 -13.71 -3.75
C LEU A 252 5.64 -14.98 -3.03
N SER A 253 6.79 -15.53 -3.44
CA SER A 253 7.37 -16.70 -2.79
C SER A 253 7.73 -16.43 -1.31
N MET A 254 8.29 -15.26 -1.00
CA MET A 254 8.56 -14.85 0.39
C MET A 254 7.29 -14.63 1.22
N SER A 255 6.23 -14.08 0.62
CA SER A 255 4.93 -13.92 1.29
C SER A 255 4.34 -15.27 1.66
N LEU A 256 4.39 -16.25 0.76
CA LEU A 256 3.95 -17.62 1.06
C LEU A 256 4.72 -18.20 2.25
N LEU A 257 6.05 -18.02 2.30
CA LEU A 257 6.86 -18.44 3.45
C LEU A 257 6.42 -17.76 4.76
N LEU A 258 6.15 -16.46 4.72
CA LEU A 258 5.67 -15.72 5.89
C LEU A 258 4.30 -16.23 6.35
N ILE A 259 3.37 -16.48 5.43
CA ILE A 259 2.06 -17.05 5.71
C ILE A 259 2.22 -18.43 6.37
N PHE A 260 3.05 -19.31 5.81
CA PHE A 260 3.33 -20.62 6.41
C PHE A 260 3.95 -20.51 7.80
N LYS A 261 4.87 -19.56 8.03
CA LYS A 261 5.48 -19.31 9.34
C LYS A 261 4.43 -18.84 10.35
N VAL A 262 3.54 -17.91 9.96
CA VAL A 262 2.44 -17.44 10.80
C VAL A 262 1.47 -18.58 11.14
N LEU A 263 1.07 -19.37 10.14
CA LEU A 263 0.19 -20.53 10.34
C LEU A 263 0.79 -21.53 11.33
N ARG A 264 2.10 -21.79 11.23
CA ARG A 264 2.84 -22.65 12.17
C ARG A 264 2.83 -22.06 13.59
N LEU A 265 3.10 -20.76 13.74
CA LEU A 265 3.09 -20.12 15.06
C LEU A 265 1.70 -20.15 15.70
N LEU A 266 0.65 -19.87 14.92
CA LEU A 266 -0.75 -20.00 15.36
C LEU A 266 -1.11 -21.43 15.74
N TYR A 267 -0.56 -22.41 15.02
CA TYR A 267 -0.80 -23.83 15.30
C TYR A 267 -0.18 -24.23 16.64
N VAL A 268 1.06 -23.82 16.89
CA VAL A 268 1.79 -24.05 18.15
C VAL A 268 1.06 -23.41 19.33
N ILE A 269 0.65 -22.14 19.20
CA ILE A 269 -0.15 -21.45 20.24
C ILE A 269 -1.45 -22.21 20.49
N GLY A 270 -2.08 -22.63 19.41
CA GLY A 270 -3.32 -23.37 19.43
C GLY A 270 -3.27 -24.69 20.18
N ARG A 271 -2.13 -25.38 20.17
CA ARG A 271 -1.88 -26.60 20.92
C ARG A 271 -1.62 -26.38 22.42
N LYS A 272 -1.71 -25.14 22.91
CA LYS A 272 -1.30 -24.74 24.27
C LYS A 272 0.16 -25.08 24.58
N LEU A 273 0.99 -25.14 23.52
CA LEU A 273 2.45 -25.21 23.60
C LEU A 273 3.03 -23.79 23.42
N ASP A 274 2.28 -22.77 23.88
CA ASP A 274 2.68 -21.39 23.71
C ASP A 274 3.76 -21.01 24.70
N THR A 275 4.79 -20.35 24.18
CA THR A 275 5.84 -19.73 24.97
C THR A 275 5.80 -18.23 24.74
N LYS A 276 6.40 -17.47 25.66
CA LYS A 276 6.58 -16.02 25.46
C LYS A 276 7.29 -15.73 24.14
N ASP A 277 8.23 -16.58 23.73
CA ASP A 277 8.93 -16.45 22.45
C ASP A 277 8.03 -16.69 21.24
N THR A 278 7.08 -17.64 21.32
CA THR A 278 6.11 -17.88 20.24
C THR A 278 5.24 -16.66 20.00
N HIS A 279 4.71 -16.04 21.07
CA HIS A 279 3.92 -14.80 20.99
C HIS A 279 4.74 -13.63 20.46
N ARG A 280 6.00 -13.49 20.90
CA ARG A 280 6.94 -12.49 20.39
C ARG A 280 7.17 -12.63 18.88
N LYS A 281 7.45 -13.85 18.41
CA LYS A 281 7.68 -14.14 16.98
C LYS A 281 6.43 -13.83 16.17
N LEU A 282 5.25 -14.24 16.64
CA LEU A 282 3.99 -14.01 15.94
C LEU A 282 3.67 -12.51 15.82
N THR A 283 3.77 -11.78 16.93
CA THR A 283 3.47 -10.33 16.95
C THR A 283 4.38 -9.54 16.02
N LEU A 284 5.65 -9.94 15.84
CA LEU A 284 6.56 -9.30 14.88
C LEU A 284 6.31 -9.72 13.42
N ILE A 285 6.20 -11.03 13.17
CA ILE A 285 6.12 -11.57 11.80
C ILE A 285 4.78 -11.24 11.14
N PHE A 286 3.69 -11.14 11.90
CA PHE A 286 2.37 -10.91 11.34
C PHE A 286 2.23 -9.53 10.65
N PRO A 287 2.61 -8.39 11.25
CA PRO A 287 2.61 -7.11 10.54
C PRO A 287 3.63 -7.04 9.39
N ILE A 288 4.77 -7.74 9.51
CA ILE A 288 5.74 -7.87 8.39
C ILE A 288 5.09 -8.58 7.21
N MET A 289 4.35 -9.67 7.44
CA MET A 289 3.58 -10.37 6.43
C MET A 289 2.56 -9.44 5.75
N LEU A 290 1.83 -8.63 6.52
CA LEU A 290 0.90 -7.65 5.95
C LEU A 290 1.59 -6.59 5.10
N LEU A 291 2.77 -6.12 5.53
CA LEU A 291 3.57 -5.15 4.79
C LEU A 291 4.07 -5.72 3.46
N VAL A 292 4.58 -6.95 3.48
CA VAL A 292 5.01 -7.69 2.28
C VAL A 292 3.83 -7.97 1.33
N ASN A 293 2.66 -8.33 1.87
CA ASN A 293 1.44 -8.51 1.08
C ASN A 293 1.00 -7.20 0.43
N CYS A 294 1.12 -6.07 1.13
CA CYS A 294 0.88 -4.76 0.54
C CYS A 294 1.86 -4.47 -0.60
N GLN A 295 3.15 -4.79 -0.43
CA GLN A 295 4.15 -4.63 -1.48
C GLN A 295 3.80 -5.45 -2.74
N ILE A 296 3.31 -6.69 -2.58
CA ILE A 296 2.86 -7.52 -3.71
C ILE A 296 1.73 -6.85 -4.48
N LEU A 297 0.75 -6.25 -3.79
CA LEU A 297 -0.35 -5.54 -4.45
C LEU A 297 0.17 -4.36 -5.27
N LEU A 298 1.14 -3.61 -4.74
CA LEU A 298 1.76 -2.47 -5.43
C LEU A 298 2.56 -2.91 -6.67
N THR A 299 3.15 -4.11 -6.66
CA THR A 299 3.99 -4.61 -7.75
C THR A 299 3.31 -5.66 -8.63
N LEU A 300 2.00 -5.86 -8.47
CA LEU A 300 1.24 -6.90 -9.18
C LEU A 300 1.31 -6.72 -10.70
N GLY A 301 1.41 -5.47 -11.18
CA GLY A 301 1.56 -5.17 -12.61
C GLY A 301 2.76 -5.87 -13.26
N SER A 302 3.93 -5.87 -12.61
CA SER A 302 5.13 -6.56 -13.13
C SER A 302 4.91 -8.06 -13.28
N PHE A 303 4.16 -8.68 -12.36
CA PHE A 303 3.84 -10.11 -12.42
C PHE A 303 2.91 -10.44 -13.58
N VAL A 304 1.86 -9.63 -13.78
CA VAL A 304 0.92 -9.81 -14.90
C VAL A 304 1.63 -9.68 -16.24
N THR A 305 2.52 -8.70 -16.39
CA THR A 305 3.33 -8.55 -17.61
C THR A 305 4.27 -9.73 -17.81
N TRP A 306 4.93 -10.21 -16.76
CA TRP A 306 5.81 -11.38 -16.84
C TRP A 306 5.04 -12.65 -17.25
N ILE A 307 3.88 -12.93 -16.63
CA ILE A 307 3.03 -14.07 -17.02
C ILE A 307 2.65 -13.99 -18.50
N LYS A 308 2.28 -12.80 -18.99
CA LYS A 308 1.91 -12.61 -20.40
C LYS A 308 3.06 -12.96 -21.34
N ILE A 309 4.30 -12.62 -20.97
CA ILE A 309 5.49 -12.96 -21.76
C ILE A 309 5.74 -14.48 -21.73
N VAL A 310 5.62 -15.11 -20.55
CA VAL A 310 5.78 -16.57 -20.42
C VAL A 310 4.74 -17.32 -21.26
N THR A 311 3.48 -16.90 -21.25
CA THR A 311 2.42 -17.54 -22.05
C THR A 311 2.63 -17.34 -23.56
N GLN A 312 3.17 -16.20 -23.97
CA GLN A 312 3.46 -15.91 -25.39
C GLN A 312 4.70 -16.65 -25.91
N THR A 313 5.74 -16.79 -25.09
CA THR A 313 7.03 -17.38 -25.50
C THR A 313 7.14 -18.87 -25.20
N GLY A 314 6.29 -19.41 -24.32
CA GLY A 314 6.37 -20.79 -23.84
C GLY A 314 7.55 -21.09 -22.91
N SER A 315 8.36 -20.08 -22.57
CA SER A 315 9.55 -20.24 -21.72
C SER A 315 9.32 -19.65 -20.33
N TRP A 316 9.51 -20.47 -19.30
CA TRP A 316 9.37 -20.07 -17.89
C TRP A 316 10.55 -19.26 -17.36
N PHE A 317 11.69 -19.30 -18.03
CA PHE A 317 12.94 -18.66 -17.58
C PHE A 317 13.24 -17.36 -18.33
N VAL A 318 12.21 -16.61 -18.68
CA VAL A 318 12.35 -15.30 -19.32
C VAL A 318 12.45 -14.21 -18.27
N GLN A 319 13.49 -13.38 -18.39
CA GLN A 319 13.69 -12.21 -17.54
C GLN A 319 12.86 -11.02 -18.05
N LEU A 320 12.21 -10.31 -17.13
CA LEU A 320 11.50 -9.07 -17.46
C LEU A 320 12.51 -7.91 -17.59
N ASN A 321 12.86 -7.49 -18.81
CA ASN A 321 13.94 -6.51 -19.03
C ASN A 321 13.82 -5.21 -18.23
N SER A 322 12.62 -4.62 -18.16
CA SER A 322 12.32 -3.42 -17.37
C SER A 322 11.33 -3.74 -16.26
N ASP A 323 11.85 -4.10 -15.09
CA ASP A 323 11.03 -4.40 -13.91
C ASP A 323 11.26 -3.36 -12.81
N PRO A 324 10.34 -2.40 -12.60
CA PRO A 324 10.46 -1.41 -11.55
C PRO A 324 10.42 -2.02 -10.14
N SER A 325 9.93 -3.25 -10.00
CA SER A 325 9.84 -3.94 -8.71
C SER A 325 11.13 -4.68 -8.33
N ARG A 326 12.04 -4.96 -9.28
CA ARG A 326 13.19 -5.87 -9.08
C ARG A 326 14.06 -5.47 -7.90
N LEU A 327 14.49 -4.21 -7.83
CA LEU A 327 15.40 -3.76 -6.77
C LEU A 327 14.70 -3.80 -5.40
N THR A 328 13.48 -3.28 -5.31
CA THR A 328 12.70 -3.30 -4.07
C THR A 328 12.39 -4.72 -3.62
N ALA A 329 12.11 -5.62 -4.56
CA ALA A 329 11.88 -7.04 -4.31
C ALA A 329 13.13 -7.73 -3.78
N LEU A 330 14.28 -7.51 -4.41
CA LEU A 330 15.55 -8.09 -3.99
C LEU A 330 15.87 -7.69 -2.55
N VAL A 331 15.78 -6.39 -2.23
CA VAL A 331 16.01 -5.87 -0.89
C VAL A 331 15.02 -6.48 0.10
N SER A 332 13.72 -6.48 -0.20
CA SER A 332 12.70 -7.06 0.66
C SER A 332 12.92 -8.56 0.89
N CYS A 333 13.23 -9.34 -0.14
CA CYS A 333 13.50 -10.78 -0.04
C CYS A 333 14.72 -11.07 0.83
N VAL A 334 15.82 -10.32 0.65
CA VAL A 334 17.03 -10.47 1.48
C VAL A 334 16.72 -10.10 2.93
N CYS A 335 16.07 -8.96 3.18
CA CYS A 335 15.74 -8.51 4.54
C CYS A 335 14.80 -9.50 5.27
N VAL A 336 13.75 -9.98 4.60
CA VAL A 336 12.84 -10.97 5.17
C VAL A 336 13.54 -12.30 5.40
N SER A 337 14.44 -12.73 4.50
CA SER A 337 15.25 -13.94 4.70
C SER A 337 16.12 -13.82 5.96
N LEU A 338 16.75 -12.66 6.18
CA LEU A 338 17.54 -12.39 7.38
C LEU A 338 16.68 -12.40 8.64
N ILE A 339 15.48 -11.80 8.60
CA ILE A 339 14.52 -11.82 9.71
C ILE A 339 14.07 -13.25 10.04
N LEU A 340 13.80 -14.05 9.00
CA LEU A 340 13.41 -15.46 9.14
C LEU A 340 14.55 -16.36 9.63
N TYR A 341 15.79 -16.01 9.34
CA TYR A 341 16.99 -16.73 9.78
C TYR A 341 17.38 -16.37 11.21
N GLY A 342 17.33 -15.09 11.57
CA GLY A 342 17.67 -14.59 12.90
C GLY A 342 16.47 -14.58 13.87
N ASP A 343 15.52 -15.50 13.73
CA ASP A 343 14.28 -15.48 14.52
C ASP A 343 14.51 -15.70 16.03
N GLU A 344 15.68 -16.21 16.42
CA GLU A 344 16.10 -16.40 17.81
C GLU A 344 16.79 -15.17 18.42
N ILE A 345 17.25 -14.23 17.59
CA ILE A 345 17.99 -13.05 18.06
C ILE A 345 17.02 -12.02 18.65
N ILE A 346 17.27 -11.65 19.90
CA ILE A 346 16.50 -10.64 20.60
C ILE A 346 17.23 -9.30 20.49
N PRO A 347 16.63 -8.26 19.89
CA PRO A 347 17.25 -6.94 19.85
C PRO A 347 17.35 -6.36 21.26
N SER A 348 18.47 -5.71 21.55
CA SER A 348 18.66 -4.99 22.81
C SER A 348 17.71 -3.79 22.94
N ARG A 349 17.53 -3.28 24.15
CA ARG A 349 16.66 -2.12 24.43
C ARG A 349 17.05 -0.88 23.62
N THR A 350 18.34 -0.62 23.48
CA THR A 350 18.86 0.52 22.70
C THR A 350 18.58 0.32 21.22
N GLN A 351 18.89 -0.86 20.67
CA GLN A 351 18.59 -1.21 19.28
C GLN A 351 17.09 -1.10 18.97
N GLY A 352 16.21 -1.64 19.83
CA GLY A 352 14.76 -1.55 19.64
C GLY A 352 14.24 -0.11 19.68
N THR A 353 14.83 0.74 20.54
CA THR A 353 14.45 2.16 20.62
C THR A 353 14.90 2.93 19.38
N VAL A 354 16.14 2.76 18.93
CA VAL A 354 16.67 3.41 17.71
C VAL A 354 15.87 2.97 16.48
N THR A 355 15.67 1.66 16.32
CA THR A 355 14.89 1.07 15.22
C THR A 355 13.46 1.61 15.21
N GLY A 356 12.80 1.68 16.38
CA GLY A 356 11.46 2.24 16.49
C GLY A 356 11.36 3.71 16.09
N TRP A 357 12.34 4.55 16.44
CA TRP A 357 12.38 5.96 16.01
C TRP A 357 12.66 6.11 14.52
N LEU A 358 13.54 5.28 13.94
CA LEU A 358 13.77 5.26 12.50
C LEU A 358 12.50 4.87 11.72
N ILE A 359 11.75 3.87 12.20
CA ILE A 359 10.46 3.49 11.60
C ILE A 359 9.42 4.60 11.76
N HIS A 360 9.41 5.32 12.89
CA HIS A 360 8.53 6.47 13.08
C HIS A 360 8.81 7.59 12.06
N PHE A 361 10.08 7.92 11.89
CA PHE A 361 10.52 8.91 10.91
C PHE A 361 10.15 8.46 9.49
N LEU A 362 10.36 7.18 9.16
CA LEU A 362 9.95 6.63 7.88
C LEU A 362 8.42 6.71 7.66
N ALA A 363 7.60 6.44 8.68
CA ALA A 363 6.15 6.59 8.59
C ALA A 363 5.73 8.03 8.29
N PHE A 364 6.42 9.02 8.88
CA PHE A 364 6.25 10.43 8.54
C PHE A 364 6.61 10.70 7.07
N VAL A 365 7.78 10.24 6.61
CA VAL A 365 8.24 10.42 5.22
C VAL A 365 7.27 9.79 4.22
N VAL A 366 6.72 8.61 4.52
CA VAL A 366 5.72 7.94 3.67
C VAL A 366 4.49 8.81 3.46
N ILE A 367 3.95 9.45 4.52
CA ILE A 367 2.78 10.32 4.40
C ILE A 367 3.11 11.58 3.59
N VAL A 368 4.31 12.15 3.73
CA VAL A 368 4.67 13.40 3.05
C VAL A 368 4.97 13.21 1.56
N TYR A 369 5.54 12.07 1.18
CA TYR A 369 6.14 11.88 -0.16
C TYR A 369 5.60 10.69 -0.97
N SER A 370 4.59 9.96 -0.47
CA SER A 370 4.01 8.81 -1.18
C SER A 370 2.51 8.91 -1.45
N MET A 371 1.91 10.10 -1.31
CA MET A 371 0.48 10.28 -1.56
C MET A 371 0.14 10.25 -3.05
N GLU A 372 1.07 10.65 -3.92
CA GLU A 372 0.85 10.70 -5.36
C GLU A 372 1.39 9.48 -6.11
N SER A 373 2.48 8.88 -5.62
CA SER A 373 3.19 7.82 -6.35
C SER A 373 3.30 6.53 -5.56
N LEU A 374 2.53 5.52 -5.99
CA LEU A 374 2.57 4.16 -5.44
C LEU A 374 3.93 3.47 -5.63
N TYR A 375 4.74 3.90 -6.61
CA TYR A 375 6.08 3.35 -6.83
C TYR A 375 7.04 3.67 -5.68
N ARG A 376 7.00 4.90 -5.16
CA ARG A 376 7.83 5.33 -4.01
C ARG A 376 7.50 4.51 -2.76
N LEU A 377 6.24 4.11 -2.61
CA LEU A 377 5.76 3.35 -1.47
C LEU A 377 6.43 1.97 -1.36
N SER A 378 6.63 1.26 -2.48
CA SER A 378 7.37 -0.01 -2.50
C SER A 378 8.81 0.17 -1.99
N THR A 379 9.47 1.26 -2.37
CA THR A 379 10.82 1.59 -1.88
C THR A 379 10.83 1.83 -0.38
N PHE A 380 9.87 2.58 0.16
CA PHE A 380 9.79 2.81 1.60
C PHE A 380 9.48 1.53 2.39
N ILE A 381 8.67 0.62 1.85
CA ILE A 381 8.47 -0.70 2.46
C ILE A 381 9.79 -1.48 2.54
N SER A 382 10.57 -1.51 1.45
CA SER A 382 11.89 -2.16 1.44
C SER A 382 12.87 -1.52 2.42
N ILE A 383 12.87 -0.19 2.55
CA ILE A 383 13.68 0.53 3.55
C ILE A 383 13.23 0.17 4.98
N ALA A 384 11.93 0.05 5.24
CA ALA A 384 11.42 -0.36 6.55
C ALA A 384 11.93 -1.76 6.92
N LEU A 385 11.85 -2.72 5.99
CA LEU A 385 12.36 -4.08 6.19
C LEU A 385 13.88 -4.08 6.41
N LEU A 386 14.62 -3.22 5.72
CA LEU A 386 16.05 -3.04 5.94
C LEU A 386 16.32 -2.54 7.37
N ILE A 387 15.66 -1.48 7.81
CA ILE A 387 15.79 -0.94 9.18
C ILE A 387 15.51 -2.03 10.23
N ILE A 388 14.51 -2.88 10.02
CA ILE A 388 14.14 -3.96 10.94
C ILE A 388 15.19 -5.10 10.95
N SER A 389 15.79 -5.41 9.81
CA SER A 389 16.77 -6.50 9.69
C SER A 389 18.17 -6.14 10.20
N VAL A 390 18.56 -4.86 10.18
CA VAL A 390 19.90 -4.41 10.63
C VAL A 390 20.26 -4.85 12.06
N PRO A 391 19.41 -4.66 13.09
CA PRO A 391 19.69 -5.14 14.44
C PRO A 391 19.94 -6.64 14.53
N ILE A 392 19.26 -7.43 13.69
CA ILE A 392 19.39 -8.89 13.63
C ILE A 392 20.76 -9.28 13.08
N VAL A 393 21.19 -8.61 12.01
CA VAL A 393 22.53 -8.81 11.42
C VAL A 393 23.62 -8.45 12.43
N ILE A 394 23.48 -7.32 13.14
CA ILE A 394 24.43 -6.91 14.19
C ILE A 394 24.50 -7.95 15.30
N GLY A 395 23.37 -8.57 15.68
CA GLY A 395 23.33 -9.66 16.66
C GLY A 395 24.01 -10.95 16.18
N PHE A 396 24.09 -11.17 14.87
CA PHE A 396 24.66 -12.38 14.26
C PHE A 396 26.20 -12.36 14.23
N VAL A 397 26.81 -11.18 14.05
CA VAL A 397 28.28 -11.02 13.93
C VAL A 397 29.05 -11.57 15.15
N PRO A 398 28.67 -11.27 16.41
CA PRO A 398 29.36 -11.82 17.58
C PRO A 398 29.23 -13.34 17.73
N GLN A 399 28.14 -13.94 17.23
CA GLN A 399 27.94 -15.38 17.29
C GLN A 399 28.91 -16.09 16.32
N LEU A 400 29.01 -15.62 15.08
CA LEU A 400 29.97 -16.15 14.09
C LEU A 400 31.43 -16.06 14.57
N LEU A 401 31.80 -14.95 15.20
CA LEU A 401 33.14 -14.76 15.76
C LEU A 401 33.44 -15.74 16.91
N LYS A 402 32.43 -16.12 17.70
CA LYS A 402 32.59 -17.12 18.78
C LYS A 402 32.70 -18.55 18.25
N THR A 403 31.98 -18.91 17.19
CA THR A 403 32.08 -20.25 16.57
C THR A 403 33.39 -20.45 15.82
N GLY A 404 34.00 -19.38 15.31
CA GLY A 404 35.34 -19.42 14.70
C GLY A 404 36.43 -19.81 15.70
N ARG A 405 36.49 -19.14 16.86
CA ARG A 405 37.50 -19.46 17.91
C ARG A 405 37.42 -20.87 18.44
N ARG A 406 36.22 -21.48 18.48
CA ARG A 406 36.02 -22.83 19.02
C ARG A 406 36.46 -23.97 18.08
N LYS A 407 36.87 -23.64 16.86
CA LYS A 407 37.46 -24.60 15.91
C LYS A 407 38.99 -24.56 15.90
N ASP A 408 39.59 -23.56 16.55
CA ASP A 408 41.03 -23.34 16.60
C ASP A 408 41.65 -23.75 17.96
N ASP A 409 40.81 -24.19 18.91
CA ASP A 409 41.16 -24.88 20.17
C ASP A 409 40.71 -26.35 20.07
#